data_AF-A0A3R7TD35-F1
#
_entry.id   AF-A0A3R7TD35-F1
#
_cell.length_a   1.000
_cell.length_b   1.000
_cell.length_c   1.000
_cell.angle_alpha   90.00
_cell.angle_beta   90.00
_cell.angle_gamma   90.00
#
_symmetry.space_group_name_H-M   'P 1'
#
loop_
_entity.id
_entity.type
_entity.pdbx_description
1 polymer ?
#
loop_
_entity_poly.entity_id
_entity_poly.type
_entity_poly.pdbx_seq_one_letter_code
_entity_poly.pdbx_strand_id
1 'polypeptide(L)'
;MIINTLLALIRFAGMVVLELALAILTYVYLALYDLETFGWLVKLSKAIIDSAISWMGFLMPELSNRAYATLLGELGPKAMLLLLVGLIVGAIIRFIAWVLVRAFKRA
;
A
#
# COMPACT_ATOMS: atom_id res chain seq x y z
N MET A 1 -34.01 -3.87 -1.92
CA MET A 1 -32.73 -4.34 -2.51
C MET A 1 -31.72 -3.20 -2.66
N ILE A 2 -32.08 -2.10 -3.34
CA ILE A 2 -31.19 -0.94 -3.61
C ILE A 2 -30.61 -0.29 -2.33
N ILE A 3 -31.44 -0.08 -1.30
CA ILE A 3 -31.01 0.57 -0.03
C ILE A 3 -29.91 -0.24 0.69
N ASN A 4 -30.01 -1.57 0.67
CA ASN A 4 -29.02 -2.44 1.32
C ASN A 4 -27.67 -2.39 0.59
N THR A 5 -27.70 -2.35 -0.74
CA THR A 5 -26.48 -2.20 -1.56
C THR A 5 -25.83 -0.85 -1.31
N LEU A 6 -26.62 0.21 -1.19
CA LEU A 6 -26.12 1.56 -0.90
C LEU A 6 -25.41 1.63 0.47
N LEU A 7 -26.01 1.03 1.50
CA LEU A 7 -25.42 0.93 2.84
C LEU A 7 -24.13 0.11 2.86
N ALA A 8 -24.06 -0.97 2.08
CA ALA A 8 -22.83 -1.76 1.94
C ALA A 8 -21.71 -0.94 1.30
N LEU A 9 -22.03 -0.16 0.27
CA LEU A 9 -21.07 0.71 -0.41
C LEU A 9 -20.52 1.79 0.53
N ILE A 10 -21.38 2.44 1.31
CA ILE A 10 -20.97 3.47 2.28
C ILE A 10 -20.05 2.88 3.35
N ARG A 11 -20.37 1.68 3.87
CA ARG A 11 -19.52 1.00 4.85
C ARG A 11 -18.15 0.65 4.26
N PHE A 12 -18.13 0.17 3.03
CA PHE A 12 -16.89 -0.13 2.31
C PHE A 12 -16.05 1.14 2.10
N ALA A 13 -16.66 2.23 1.64
CA ALA A 13 -15.98 3.51 1.46
C ALA A 13 -15.41 4.03 2.78
N GLY A 14 -16.18 3.98 3.88
CA GLY A 14 -15.71 4.38 5.21
C GLY A 14 -14.54 3.52 5.69
N MET A 15 -14.57 2.21 5.45
CA MET A 15 -13.47 1.30 5.78
C MET A 15 -12.19 1.65 5.01
N VAL A 16 -12.29 1.90 3.71
CA VAL A 16 -11.14 2.27 2.87
C VAL A 16 -10.52 3.60 3.33
N VAL A 17 -11.34 4.59 3.70
CA VAL A 17 -10.84 5.87 4.24
C VAL A 17 -10.07 5.65 5.55
N LEU A 18 -10.59 4.78 6.43
CA LEU A 18 -9.93 4.45 7.69
C LEU A 18 -8.62 3.68 7.48
N GLU A 19 -8.60 2.72 6.54
CA GLU A 19 -7.39 2.02 6.11
C GLU A 19 -6.31 2.99 5.62
N LEU A 20 -6.71 3.96 4.78
CA LEU A 20 -5.81 4.98 4.24
C LEU A 20 -5.23 5.86 5.36
N ALA A 21 -6.07 6.35 6.27
CA ALA A 21 -5.64 7.21 7.37
C ALA A 21 -4.63 6.49 8.28
N LEU A 22 -4.91 5.22 8.63
CA LEU A 22 -4.01 4.40 9.45
C LEU A 22 -2.71 4.06 8.71
N ALA A 23 -2.76 3.80 7.40
CA ALA A 23 -1.57 3.57 6.60
C ALA A 23 -0.65 4.80 6.59
N ILE A 24 -1.22 6.00 6.40
CA ILE A 24 -0.48 7.26 6.45
C ILE A 24 0.11 7.49 7.85
N LEU A 25 -0.66 7.25 8.91
CA LEU A 25 -0.16 7.35 10.29
C LEU A 25 0.98 6.37 10.56
N THR A 26 0.87 5.13 10.11
CA THR A 26 1.92 4.11 10.24
C THR A 26 3.17 4.51 9.48
N TYR A 27 3.01 5.04 8.26
CA TYR A 27 4.11 5.57 7.47
C TYR A 27 4.81 6.74 8.19
N VAL A 28 4.05 7.71 8.71
CA VAL A 28 4.62 8.86 9.45
C VAL A 28 5.30 8.42 10.74
N TYR A 29 4.70 7.46 11.45
CA TYR A 29 5.30 6.89 12.66
C TYR A 29 6.65 6.24 12.36
N LEU A 30 6.72 5.37 11.35
CA LEU A 30 7.97 4.76 10.91
C LEU A 30 8.99 5.81 10.46
N ALA A 31 8.57 6.80 9.69
CA ALA A 31 9.45 7.86 9.19
C ALA A 31 10.04 8.76 10.29
N LEU A 32 9.34 8.93 11.42
CA LEU A 32 9.77 9.81 12.51
C LEU A 32 10.43 9.09 13.68
N TYR A 33 9.97 7.89 14.01
CA TYR A 33 10.36 7.19 15.24
C TYR A 33 11.24 5.95 15.00
N ASP A 34 11.19 5.35 13.81
CA ASP A 34 11.96 4.14 13.50
C ASP A 34 12.60 4.23 12.10
N LEU A 35 13.60 5.12 12.01
CA LEU A 35 14.34 5.41 10.78
C LEU A 35 15.07 4.18 10.23
N GLU A 36 15.49 3.24 11.07
CA GLU A 36 16.20 2.03 10.65
C GLU A 36 15.25 1.07 9.94
N THR A 37 14.10 0.77 10.55
CA THR A 37 13.05 -0.04 9.93
C THR A 37 12.51 0.66 8.68
N PHE A 38 12.24 1.96 8.74
CA PHE A 38 11.81 2.74 7.57
C PHE A 38 12.82 2.67 6.42
N GLY A 39 14.11 2.88 6.72
CA GLY A 39 15.19 2.79 5.74
C GLY A 39 15.31 1.39 5.12
N TRP A 40 15.12 0.33 5.91
CA TRP A 40 15.08 -1.04 5.41
C TRP A 40 13.89 -1.28 4.48
N LEU A 41 12.68 -0.84 4.85
CA LEU A 41 11.50 -0.93 3.98
C LEU A 41 11.71 -0.15 2.67
N VAL A 42 12.33 1.04 2.72
CA VAL A 42 12.66 1.84 1.52
C VAL A 42 13.60 1.07 0.61
N LYS A 43 14.64 0.45 1.16
CA LYS A 43 15.58 -0.38 0.39
C LYS A 43 14.88 -1.59 -0.23
N LEU A 44 14.01 -2.26 0.51
CA LEU A 44 13.23 -3.40 0.00
C LEU A 44 12.32 -2.98 -1.15
N SER A 45 11.61 -1.85 -1.00
CA SER A 45 10.72 -1.30 -2.02
C SER A 45 11.50 -0.89 -3.27
N LYS A 46 12.67 -0.30 -3.08
CA LYS A 46 13.60 0.03 -4.16
C LYS A 46 14.08 -1.23 -4.89
N ALA A 47 14.47 -2.29 -4.17
CA ALA A 47 14.92 -3.54 -4.79
C ALA A 47 13.83 -4.21 -5.63
N ILE A 48 12.57 -4.18 -5.18
CA ILE A 48 11.43 -4.69 -5.94
C ILE A 48 11.21 -3.88 -7.22
N ILE A 49 11.31 -2.55 -7.15
CA ILE A 49 11.20 -1.68 -8.31
C ILE A 49 12.36 -1.89 -9.27
N ASP A 50 13.59 -1.93 -8.78
CA ASP A 50 14.78 -2.16 -9.61
C ASP A 50 14.66 -3.51 -10.36
N SER A 51 14.12 -4.54 -9.70
CA SER A 51 13.79 -5.83 -10.32
C SER A 51 12.69 -5.68 -11.39
N ALA A 52 11.56 -5.05 -11.07
CA ALA A 52 10.46 -4.83 -12.01
C ALA A 52 10.91 -4.01 -13.24
N ILE A 53 11.76 -3.01 -13.04
CA ILE A 53 12.29 -2.22 -14.14
C ILE A 53 13.34 -3.01 -14.94
N SER A 54 14.15 -3.86 -14.31
CA SER A 54 15.04 -4.78 -15.03
C SER A 54 14.25 -5.69 -15.98
N TRP A 55 13.12 -6.23 -15.50
CA TRP A 55 12.18 -7.00 -16.34
C TRP A 55 11.55 -6.16 -17.46
N MET A 56 11.14 -4.92 -17.17
CA MET A 56 10.63 -4.00 -18.20
C MET A 56 11.70 -3.60 -19.21
N GLY A 57 12.95 -3.40 -18.79
CA GLY A 57 14.07 -3.07 -19.68
C GLY A 57 14.39 -4.23 -20.61
N PHE A 58 14.21 -5.47 -20.15
CA PHE A 58 14.31 -6.67 -20.99
C PHE A 58 13.16 -6.77 -22.00
N LEU A 59 11.92 -6.49 -21.60
CA LEU A 59 10.73 -6.64 -22.45
C LEU A 59 10.50 -5.45 -23.40
N MET A 60 10.86 -4.23 -22.98
CA MET A 60 10.55 -2.97 -23.66
C MET A 60 11.67 -1.92 -23.45
N PRO A 61 12.85 -2.11 -24.07
CA PRO A 61 14.03 -1.28 -23.83
C PRO A 61 13.85 0.21 -24.15
N GLU A 62 13.07 0.56 -25.18
CA GLU A 62 12.85 1.97 -25.58
C GLU A 62 11.96 2.76 -24.60
N LEU A 63 11.02 2.09 -23.93
CA LEU A 63 10.12 2.70 -22.95
C LEU A 63 10.79 2.86 -21.58
N SER A 64 11.66 1.91 -21.22
CA SER A 64 12.41 1.93 -19.96
C SER A 64 13.32 3.17 -19.85
N ASN A 65 14.08 3.48 -20.91
CA ASN A 65 14.98 4.65 -20.92
C ASN A 65 14.25 6.00 -20.77
N ARG A 66 13.00 6.12 -21.25
CA ARG A 66 12.21 7.35 -21.09
C ARG A 66 11.58 7.45 -19.70
N ALA A 67 11.16 6.32 -19.11
CA ALA A 67 10.59 6.30 -17.77
C ALA A 67 11.62 6.64 -16.69
N TYR A 68 12.86 6.13 -16.83
CA TYR A 68 13.96 6.44 -15.91
C TYR A 68 14.36 7.92 -15.87
N ALA A 69 14.24 8.62 -17.00
CA ALA A 69 14.59 10.04 -17.10
C ALA A 69 13.53 11.00 -16.51
N THR A 70 12.41 10.46 -16.00
CA THR A 70 11.28 11.27 -15.50
C THR A 70 11.12 11.16 -13.99
N LEU A 71 10.33 12.08 -13.41
CA LEU A 71 9.89 12.09 -12.00
C LEU A 71 9.38 10.73 -11.49
N LEU A 72 8.91 9.83 -12.37
CA LEU A 72 8.52 8.46 -12.04
C LEU A 72 9.68 7.60 -11.54
N GLY A 73 10.90 7.82 -12.04
CA GLY A 73 12.11 7.11 -11.57
C GLY A 73 12.51 7.54 -10.15
N GLU A 74 12.35 8.81 -9.80
CA GLU A 74 12.71 9.34 -8.47
C GLU A 74 11.60 9.13 -7.42
N LEU A 75 10.33 9.25 -7.82
CA LEU A 75 9.17 9.08 -6.93
C LEU A 75 8.73 7.61 -6.79
N GLY A 76 9.11 6.75 -7.74
CA GLY A 76 8.72 5.34 -7.77
C GLY A 76 8.98 4.60 -6.45
N PRO A 77 10.21 4.63 -5.90
CA PRO A 77 10.54 3.93 -4.65
C PRO A 77 9.69 4.35 -3.45
N LYS A 78 9.41 5.66 -3.32
CA LYS A 78 8.61 6.18 -2.20
C LYS A 78 7.13 5.88 -2.39
N ALA A 79 6.60 6.02 -3.60
CA ALA A 79 5.21 5.69 -3.92
C ALA A 79 4.92 4.21 -3.72
N MET A 80 5.82 3.33 -4.16
CA MET A 80 5.69 1.88 -3.99
C MET A 80 5.76 1.47 -2.52
N LEU A 81 6.62 2.11 -1.72
CA LEU A 81 6.65 1.88 -0.28
C LEU A 81 5.33 2.29 0.38
N LEU A 82 4.80 3.45 0.02
CA LEU A 82 3.52 3.91 0.56
C LEU A 82 2.38 2.95 0.18
N LEU A 83 2.41 2.41 -1.05
CA LEU A 83 1.50 1.38 -1.52
C LEU A 83 1.66 0.06 -0.75
N LEU A 84 2.89 -0.39 -0.53
CA LEU A 84 3.21 -1.60 0.23
C LEU A 84 2.72 -1.47 1.68
N VAL A 85 3.03 -0.36 2.34
CA VAL A 85 2.57 -0.06 3.70
C VAL A 85 1.04 0.01 3.73
N GLY A 86 0.42 0.69 2.77
CA GLY A 86 -1.03 0.73 2.64
C GLY A 86 -1.68 -0.65 2.47
N LEU A 87 -1.08 -1.51 1.65
CA LEU A 87 -1.57 -2.88 1.42
C LEU A 87 -1.44 -3.74 2.68
N ILE A 88 -0.29 -3.69 3.36
CA ILE A 88 -0.05 -4.46 4.59
C ILE A 88 -0.99 -3.99 5.71
N VAL A 89 -1.06 -2.69 5.95
CA VAL A 89 -1.93 -2.10 6.99
C VAL A 89 -3.40 -2.39 6.67
N GLY A 90 -3.82 -2.23 5.43
CA GLY A 90 -5.17 -2.58 4.98
C GLY A 90 -5.49 -4.07 5.17
N ALA A 91 -4.56 -4.97 4.82
CA ALA A 91 -4.74 -6.40 5.03
C ALA A 91 -4.89 -6.77 6.51
N ILE A 92 -4.09 -6.15 7.39
CA ILE A 92 -4.18 -6.33 8.84
C ILE A 92 -5.54 -5.84 9.37
N ILE A 93 -6.00 -4.66 8.96
CA ILE A 93 -7.30 -4.10 9.38
C ILE A 93 -8.44 -5.02 8.94
N ARG A 94 -8.43 -5.50 7.70
CA ARG A 94 -9.45 -6.43 7.20
C ARG A 94 -9.42 -7.76 7.93
N PHE A 95 -8.23 -8.26 8.24
CA PHE A 95 -8.06 -9.48 9.02
C PHE A 95 -8.65 -9.32 10.43
N ILE A 96 -8.34 -8.22 11.13
CA ILE A 96 -8.89 -7.92 12.46
C ILE A 96 -10.41 -7.76 12.39
N ALA A 97 -10.93 -6.98 11.45
CA ALA A 97 -12.36 -6.78 11.27
C ALA A 97 -13.09 -8.11 11.01
N TRP A 98 -12.51 -8.98 10.19
CA TRP A 98 -13.04 -10.31 9.93
C TRP A 98 -13.04 -11.20 11.18
N VAL A 99 -11.94 -11.20 11.95
CA VAL A 99 -11.85 -11.95 13.23
C VAL A 99 -12.90 -11.47 14.21
N LEU A 100 -13.06 -10.15 14.39
CA LEU A 100 -14.05 -9.56 15.29
C LEU A 100 -15.48 -9.94 14.90
N VAL A 101 -15.84 -9.77 13.62
CA VAL A 101 -17.18 -10.17 13.12
C VAL A 101 -17.43 -11.66 13.34
N ARG A 102 -16.41 -12.50 13.15
CA ARG A 102 -16.53 -13.95 13.34
C ARG A 102 -16.62 -14.34 14.82
N ALA A 103 -15.95 -13.63 15.71
CA ALA A 103 -16.04 -13.83 17.16
C ALA A 103 -17.44 -13.46 17.68
N PHE A 104 -17.99 -12.30 17.28
CA PHE A 104 -19.34 -11.87 17.67
C PHE A 104 -20.46 -12.74 17.10
N LYS A 105 -20.25 -13.43 15.98
CA LYS A 105 -21.23 -14.40 15.44
C LYS A 105 -21.21 -15.76 16.14
N ARG A 106 -20.18 -16.05 16.94
CA ARG A 106 -20.02 -17.33 17.65
C ARG A 106 -20.36 -17.24 19.14
N ALA A 107 -20.49 -16.04 19.69
CA ALA A 107 -21.05 -15.75 21.01
C ALA A 107 -22.57 -15.62 20.90
#